data_AF-A0A6C0EY58-F1
#
_entry.id   AF-A0A6C0EY58-F1
#
_cell.length_a   1.000
_cell.length_b   1.000
_cell.length_c   1.000
_cell.angle_alpha   90.00
_cell.angle_beta   90.00
_cell.angle_gamma   90.00
#
_symmetry.space_group_name_H-M   'P 1'
#
loop_
_entity.id
_entity.type
_entity.pdbx_description
1 polymer ?
#
loop_
_entity_poly.entity_id
_entity_poly.type
_entity_poly.pdbx_seq_one_letter_code
_entity_poly.pdbx_strand_id
1 'polypeptide(L)'
;MEAIEVNETGIIRDKRFNKWAAEIREIREKIIEDTTIKQKSVNHLEKIIMFNSIIFYTGLFCSFLEYSYVFPWLFMGLSISSHWTTVSHHISHGGYNEQKKYNRFTYGVKMRRFIDWIDYILPEAWSCEHNIYHHYKLNEYNDPDNVQNNLIILRTMNAPYIVKYGIILFFAATWRLFYYSPNSYKYYKASKMKYTIKEEEYKQITLFGMVMNDWPYWVSKTEYIMLVLLPFILYRITCFIAVYLLYVYFPHIITYNRLQNVVINYIIADLLCNIHTFAIIVPNHSGKDMYLYKTPVKGKSDEWLLRQCISSTNYATGNDVIDYLQGWLNYQIEHHLFPDMSAYEYQLIQKDVERVCNKYGIPYISESILVRLWKTIKIMTGQETIPYFEGSVLEKYVNEYIS
;
A
#
# COMPACT_ATOMS: atom_id res chain seq x y z
N MET A 1 -18.49 -25.78 -23.48
CA MET A 1 -19.38 -24.70 -23.01
C MET A 1 -20.12 -25.21 -21.79
N GLU A 2 -19.58 -25.01 -20.59
CA GLU A 2 -20.36 -25.25 -19.36
C GLU A 2 -21.33 -24.08 -19.17
N ALA A 3 -22.60 -24.41 -18.90
CA ALA A 3 -23.73 -23.50 -19.02
C ALA A 3 -23.66 -22.31 -18.04
N ILE A 4 -23.80 -21.12 -18.60
CA ILE A 4 -24.22 -19.92 -17.89
C ILE A 4 -25.71 -20.11 -17.56
N GLU A 5 -26.06 -20.19 -16.29
CA GLU A 5 -27.45 -20.32 -15.83
C GLU A 5 -27.94 -18.97 -15.34
N VAL A 6 -29.00 -18.43 -15.96
CA VAL A 6 -29.71 -17.25 -15.43
C VAL A 6 -30.87 -17.77 -14.59
N ASN A 7 -30.90 -17.43 -13.30
CA ASN A 7 -32.03 -17.82 -12.44
C ASN A 7 -33.26 -16.92 -12.68
N GLU A 8 -34.41 -17.29 -12.11
CA GLU A 8 -35.70 -16.56 -12.24
C GLU A 8 -35.65 -15.10 -11.76
N THR A 9 -34.61 -14.71 -11.02
CA THR A 9 -34.38 -13.33 -10.56
C THR A 9 -33.39 -12.55 -11.44
N GLY A 10 -32.94 -13.11 -12.57
CA GLY A 10 -31.99 -12.48 -13.50
C GLY A 10 -30.51 -12.58 -13.08
N ILE A 11 -30.18 -13.35 -12.05
CA ILE A 11 -28.79 -13.51 -11.58
C ILE A 11 -28.09 -14.55 -12.45
N ILE A 12 -27.02 -14.12 -13.13
CA ILE A 12 -26.15 -14.96 -13.93
C ILE A 12 -25.26 -15.81 -13.01
N ARG A 13 -25.31 -17.14 -13.17
CA ARG A 13 -24.43 -18.11 -12.51
C ARG A 13 -23.57 -18.79 -13.56
N ASP A 14 -22.28 -18.49 -13.59
CA ASP A 14 -21.32 -19.26 -14.39
C ASP A 14 -20.71 -20.36 -13.52
N LYS A 15 -20.98 -21.64 -13.86
CA LYS A 15 -20.39 -22.78 -13.13
C LYS A 15 -18.87 -22.80 -13.19
N ARG A 16 -18.25 -22.25 -14.25
CA ARG A 16 -16.80 -22.11 -14.36
C ARG A 16 -16.26 -21.13 -13.35
N PHE A 17 -17.01 -20.08 -13.07
CA PHE A 17 -16.60 -19.08 -12.10
C PHE A 17 -16.55 -19.64 -10.68
N ASN A 18 -17.59 -20.37 -10.27
CA ASN A 18 -17.60 -21.01 -8.94
C ASN A 18 -16.46 -22.04 -8.83
N LYS A 19 -16.16 -22.76 -9.91
CA LYS A 19 -15.01 -23.68 -9.98
C LYS A 19 -13.67 -22.94 -9.89
N TRP A 20 -13.51 -21.83 -10.61
CA TRP A 20 -12.32 -20.97 -10.49
C TRP A 20 -12.14 -20.50 -9.05
N ALA A 21 -13.18 -19.96 -8.43
CA ALA A 21 -13.11 -19.47 -7.06
C ALA A 21 -12.83 -20.59 -6.05
N ALA A 22 -13.29 -21.81 -6.29
CA ALA A 22 -12.93 -22.99 -5.50
C ALA A 22 -11.45 -23.35 -5.66
N GLU A 23 -10.94 -23.46 -6.90
CA GLU A 23 -9.53 -23.80 -7.16
C GLU A 23 -8.57 -22.71 -6.64
N ILE A 24 -8.94 -21.43 -6.71
CA ILE A 24 -8.17 -20.35 -6.10
C ILE A 24 -8.06 -20.55 -4.58
N ARG A 25 -9.16 -20.86 -3.89
CA ARG A 25 -9.14 -21.11 -2.43
C ARG A 25 -8.33 -22.37 -2.08
N GLU A 26 -8.40 -23.41 -2.91
CA GLU A 26 -7.63 -24.64 -2.73
C GLU A 26 -6.11 -24.37 -2.73
N ILE A 27 -5.62 -23.42 -3.55
CA ILE A 27 -4.20 -23.01 -3.53
C ILE A 27 -3.80 -22.53 -2.13
N ARG A 28 -4.63 -21.71 -1.49
CA ARG A 28 -4.39 -21.25 -0.12
C ARG A 28 -4.42 -22.39 0.89
N GLU A 29 -5.41 -23.28 0.79
CA GLU A 29 -5.58 -24.41 1.72
C GLU A 29 -4.37 -25.35 1.70
N LYS A 30 -3.74 -25.54 0.54
CA LYS A 30 -2.53 -26.38 0.40
C LYS A 30 -1.32 -25.91 1.20
N ILE A 31 -1.21 -24.61 1.49
CA ILE A 31 -0.01 -24.05 2.14
C ILE A 31 -0.27 -23.48 3.52
N ILE A 32 -1.52 -23.15 3.87
CA ILE A 32 -1.81 -22.42 5.11
C ILE A 32 -1.53 -23.23 6.38
N GLU A 33 -1.62 -24.55 6.31
CA GLU A 33 -1.36 -25.47 7.44
C GLU A 33 0.05 -26.09 7.40
N ASP A 34 0.84 -25.81 6.36
CA ASP A 34 2.19 -26.36 6.22
C ASP A 34 3.17 -25.63 7.15
N THR A 35 3.41 -26.24 8.31
CA THR A 35 4.36 -25.73 9.33
C THR A 35 5.78 -25.52 8.79
N THR A 36 6.22 -26.27 7.78
CA THR A 36 7.54 -26.09 7.15
C THR A 36 7.55 -24.81 6.32
N ILE A 37 6.48 -24.54 5.56
CA ILE A 37 6.32 -23.28 4.82
C ILE A 37 6.26 -22.10 5.80
N LYS A 38 5.47 -22.20 6.87
CA LYS A 38 5.38 -21.15 7.90
C LYS A 38 6.74 -20.82 8.52
N GLN A 39 7.54 -21.83 8.86
CA GLN A 39 8.89 -21.60 9.37
C GLN A 39 9.79 -20.94 8.32
N LYS A 40 9.70 -21.35 7.05
CA LYS A 40 10.46 -20.70 5.96
C LYS A 40 10.05 -19.24 5.77
N SER A 41 8.77 -18.91 5.87
CA SER A 41 8.27 -17.53 5.81
C SER A 41 8.88 -16.66 6.90
N VAL A 42 8.95 -17.15 8.13
CA VAL A 42 9.57 -16.41 9.25
C VAL A 42 11.07 -16.23 9.00
N ASN A 43 11.77 -17.29 8.60
CA ASN A 43 13.20 -17.21 8.28
C ASN A 43 13.47 -16.21 7.13
N HIS A 44 12.59 -16.17 6.13
CA HIS A 44 12.65 -15.22 5.03
C HIS A 44 12.47 -13.77 5.51
N LEU A 45 11.44 -13.51 6.33
CA LEU A 45 11.23 -12.19 6.94
C LEU A 45 12.44 -11.73 7.75
N GLU A 46 13.04 -12.62 8.54
CA GLU A 46 14.21 -12.27 9.37
C GLU A 46 15.45 -11.95 8.54
N LYS A 47 15.65 -12.67 7.42
CA LYS A 47 16.69 -12.31 6.44
C LYS A 47 16.45 -10.93 5.83
N ILE A 48 15.20 -10.61 5.47
CA ILE A 48 14.84 -9.28 4.95
C ILE A 48 15.11 -8.21 6.01
N ILE A 49 14.68 -8.40 7.26
CA ILE A 49 14.92 -7.43 8.36
C ILE A 49 16.41 -7.19 8.57
N MET A 50 17.21 -8.25 8.57
CA MET A 50 18.67 -8.17 8.69
C MET A 50 19.28 -7.39 7.52
N PHE A 51 18.95 -7.78 6.29
CA PHE A 51 19.44 -7.11 5.08
C PHE A 51 19.03 -5.63 5.05
N ASN A 52 17.79 -5.35 5.41
CA ASN A 52 17.26 -3.99 5.49
C ASN A 52 18.03 -3.14 6.49
N SER A 53 18.35 -3.71 7.66
CA SER A 53 19.17 -3.05 8.68
C SER A 53 20.58 -2.75 8.18
N ILE A 54 21.21 -3.70 7.49
CA ILE A 54 22.54 -3.52 6.91
C ILE A 54 22.53 -2.36 5.90
N ILE A 55 21.54 -2.31 5.01
CA ILE A 55 21.39 -1.21 4.03
C ILE A 55 21.21 0.12 4.76
N PHE A 56 20.29 0.20 5.73
CA PHE A 56 20.03 1.44 6.47
C PHE A 56 21.29 1.98 7.14
N TYR A 57 21.97 1.14 7.93
CA TYR A 57 23.15 1.57 8.68
C TYR A 57 24.36 1.83 7.78
N THR A 58 24.48 1.14 6.65
CA THR A 58 25.47 1.48 5.62
C THR A 58 25.20 2.87 5.06
N GLY A 59 23.94 3.16 4.71
CA GLY A 59 23.52 4.49 4.26
C GLY A 59 23.80 5.55 5.33
N LEU A 60 23.38 5.33 6.57
CA LEU A 60 23.61 6.24 7.67
C LEU A 60 25.11 6.49 7.91
N PHE A 61 25.93 5.44 7.95
CA PHE A 61 27.38 5.56 8.09
C PHE A 61 27.99 6.37 6.95
N CYS A 62 27.61 6.08 5.70
CA CYS A 62 28.10 6.81 4.54
C CYS A 62 27.65 8.28 4.53
N SER A 63 26.54 8.62 5.20
CA SER A 63 26.09 10.02 5.33
C SER A 63 27.01 10.88 6.20
N PHE A 64 27.85 10.25 7.04
CA PHE A 64 28.88 10.95 7.81
C PHE A 64 30.18 11.19 7.01
N LEU A 65 30.26 10.73 5.75
CA LEU A 65 31.40 11.00 4.89
C LEU A 65 31.36 12.45 4.38
N GLU A 66 32.54 13.03 4.22
CA GLU A 66 32.72 14.44 3.86
C GLU A 66 32.26 14.73 2.44
N TYR A 67 32.52 13.80 1.54
CA TYR A 67 32.04 13.82 0.17
C TYR A 67 30.96 12.75 -0.02
N SER A 68 29.74 13.06 0.39
CA SER A 68 28.58 12.20 0.16
C SER A 68 28.14 12.32 -1.30
N TYR A 69 28.81 11.58 -2.18
CA TYR A 69 28.40 11.41 -3.56
C TYR A 69 27.31 10.34 -3.61
N VAL A 70 26.05 10.76 -3.72
CA VAL A 70 24.89 9.96 -4.18
C VAL A 70 24.95 8.47 -3.84
N PHE A 71 24.71 8.10 -2.59
CA PHE A 71 24.47 6.71 -2.15
C PHE A 71 23.77 6.64 -0.78
N PRO A 72 24.09 7.50 0.20
CA PRO A 72 23.52 7.37 1.54
C PRO A 72 22.00 7.51 1.57
N TRP A 73 21.47 8.52 0.88
CA TRP A 73 20.03 8.74 0.77
C TRP A 73 19.31 7.64 0.00
N LEU A 74 19.97 6.99 -0.98
CA LEU A 74 19.39 5.88 -1.74
C LEU A 74 19.25 4.64 -0.87
N PHE A 75 20.31 4.26 -0.16
CA PHE A 75 20.29 3.14 0.78
C PHE A 75 19.27 3.35 1.91
N MET A 76 19.30 4.52 2.55
CA MET A 76 18.32 4.82 3.60
C MET A 76 16.89 4.85 3.04
N GLY A 77 16.65 5.45 1.87
CA GLY A 77 15.32 5.55 1.28
C GLY A 77 14.74 4.21 0.84
N LEU A 78 15.57 3.34 0.24
CA LEU A 78 15.18 1.95 -0.05
C LEU A 78 14.88 1.19 1.23
N SER A 79 15.69 1.37 2.26
CA SER A 79 15.49 0.66 3.51
C SER A 79 14.23 1.10 4.27
N ILE A 80 13.96 2.40 4.30
CA ILE A 80 12.71 2.96 4.87
C ILE A 80 11.50 2.44 4.08
N SER A 81 11.60 2.40 2.74
CA SER A 81 10.55 1.85 1.89
C SER A 81 10.28 0.38 2.22
N SER A 82 11.31 -0.47 2.22
CA SER A 82 11.18 -1.91 2.50
C SER A 82 10.70 -2.18 3.93
N HIS A 83 11.16 -1.40 4.92
CA HIS A 83 10.64 -1.52 6.29
C HIS A 83 9.13 -1.37 6.30
N TRP A 84 8.61 -0.37 5.59
CA TRP A 84 7.18 -0.14 5.53
C TRP A 84 6.44 -1.16 4.66
N THR A 85 6.85 -1.34 3.40
CA THR A 85 6.10 -2.14 2.40
C THR A 85 6.30 -3.64 2.57
N THR A 86 7.44 -4.09 3.09
CA THR A 86 7.78 -5.52 3.16
C THR A 86 7.69 -6.08 4.58
N VAL A 87 8.14 -5.32 5.58
CA VAL A 87 8.11 -5.79 6.97
C VAL A 87 6.79 -5.42 7.62
N SER A 88 6.54 -4.12 7.77
CA SER A 88 5.41 -3.63 8.54
C SER A 88 4.04 -3.96 7.91
N HIS A 89 3.91 -3.78 6.60
CA HIS A 89 2.69 -4.08 5.85
C HIS A 89 2.26 -5.55 6.00
N HIS A 90 3.11 -6.51 5.63
CA HIS A 90 2.76 -7.93 5.68
C HIS A 90 2.51 -8.44 7.12
N ILE A 91 3.28 -7.94 8.10
CA ILE A 91 3.02 -8.22 9.52
C ILE A 91 1.64 -7.69 9.92
N SER A 92 1.32 -6.44 9.59
CA SER A 92 0.07 -5.81 9.98
C SER A 92 -1.16 -6.35 9.23
N HIS A 93 -0.98 -7.00 8.08
CA HIS A 93 -2.04 -7.81 7.47
C HIS A 93 -2.29 -9.13 8.23
N GLY A 94 -1.24 -9.71 8.82
CA GLY A 94 -1.31 -10.92 9.62
C GLY A 94 -0.54 -12.12 9.06
N GLY A 95 0.33 -11.91 8.06
CA GLY A 95 1.13 -12.97 7.42
C GLY A 95 2.00 -13.79 8.37
N TYR A 96 2.21 -13.31 9.60
CA TYR A 96 3.08 -13.95 10.60
C TYR A 96 2.41 -14.08 11.98
N ASN A 97 1.07 -14.13 12.04
CA ASN A 97 0.31 -14.12 13.29
C ASN A 97 0.61 -15.27 14.25
N GLU A 98 1.10 -16.41 13.75
CA GLU A 98 1.56 -17.54 14.56
C GLU A 98 2.77 -17.17 15.43
N GLN A 99 3.54 -16.15 15.03
CA GLN A 99 4.72 -15.68 15.75
C GLN A 99 4.35 -14.53 16.69
N LYS A 100 4.61 -14.71 18.00
CA LYS A 100 4.36 -13.67 19.02
C LYS A 100 5.03 -12.33 18.69
N LYS A 101 6.25 -12.38 18.14
CA LYS A 101 7.06 -11.20 17.77
C LYS A 101 6.48 -10.43 16.58
N TYR A 102 5.93 -11.14 15.59
CA TYR A 102 5.46 -10.59 14.31
C TYR A 102 3.93 -10.69 14.17
N ASN A 103 3.22 -10.62 15.29
CA ASN A 103 1.77 -10.69 15.30
C ASN A 103 1.16 -9.30 15.06
N ARG A 104 0.17 -9.20 14.17
CA ARG A 104 -0.47 -7.91 13.79
C ARG A 104 -1.10 -7.15 14.96
N PHE A 105 -1.45 -7.84 16.05
CA PHE A 105 -2.07 -7.23 17.22
C PHE A 105 -1.03 -6.73 18.25
N THR A 106 0.24 -7.09 18.08
CA THR A 106 1.33 -6.67 18.98
C THR A 106 2.36 -5.79 18.28
N TYR A 107 2.60 -6.00 16.99
CA TYR A 107 3.56 -5.24 16.19
C TYR A 107 3.15 -3.78 16.04
N GLY A 108 4.04 -2.85 16.41
CA GLY A 108 3.77 -1.41 16.29
C GLY A 108 2.74 -0.85 17.27
N VAL A 109 2.20 -1.66 18.19
CA VAL A 109 1.14 -1.25 19.14
C VAL A 109 1.73 -0.85 20.49
N LYS A 110 1.16 0.16 21.16
CA LYS A 110 1.63 0.69 22.46
C LYS A 110 3.13 1.06 22.41
N MET A 111 3.93 0.59 23.37
CA MET A 111 5.37 0.85 23.43
C MET A 111 6.15 0.25 22.27
N ARG A 112 5.63 -0.81 21.64
CA ARG A 112 6.27 -1.40 20.46
C ARG A 112 6.23 -0.48 19.26
N ARG A 113 5.38 0.54 19.24
CA ARG A 113 5.38 1.59 18.20
C ARG A 113 6.76 2.24 18.05
N PHE A 114 7.47 2.48 19.15
CA PHE A 114 8.77 3.16 19.11
C PHE A 114 9.93 2.30 18.59
N ILE A 115 9.69 1.01 18.37
CA ILE A 115 10.69 0.04 17.92
C ILE A 115 10.31 -0.49 16.54
N ASP A 116 9.03 -0.85 16.35
CA ASP A 116 8.54 -1.51 15.16
C ASP A 116 8.02 -0.54 14.08
N TRP A 117 7.41 0.59 14.46
CA TRP A 117 6.69 1.48 13.54
C TRP A 117 6.73 2.94 14.03
N ILE A 118 7.90 3.56 13.90
CA ILE A 118 8.06 4.98 14.24
C ILE A 118 7.88 5.87 13.01
N ASP A 119 6.62 5.99 12.61
CA ASP A 119 6.20 6.71 11.42
C ASP A 119 5.11 7.74 11.73
N TYR A 120 4.86 8.65 10.80
CA TYR A 120 3.75 9.60 10.86
C TYR A 120 2.43 8.95 10.45
N ILE A 121 2.35 7.62 10.30
CA ILE A 121 1.11 6.85 10.15
C ILE A 121 0.90 6.01 11.41
N LEU A 122 -0.29 6.07 12.02
CA LEU A 122 -0.63 5.25 13.18
C LEU A 122 -0.94 3.81 12.72
N PRO A 123 -0.29 2.76 13.27
CA PRO A 123 -0.48 1.37 12.80
C PRO A 123 -1.93 0.88 12.89
N GLU A 124 -2.63 1.21 13.96
CA GLU A 124 -4.04 0.90 14.14
C GLU A 124 -4.92 1.62 13.11
N ALA A 125 -4.51 2.83 12.73
CA ALA A 125 -5.23 3.61 11.74
C ALA A 125 -5.03 3.10 10.32
N TRP A 126 -3.79 2.76 9.99
CA TRP A 126 -3.45 2.05 8.77
C TRP A 126 -4.26 0.76 8.64
N SER A 127 -4.33 -0.04 9.70
CA SER A 127 -5.13 -1.29 9.71
C SER A 127 -6.62 -1.03 9.46
N CYS A 128 -7.18 0.05 10.02
CA CYS A 128 -8.57 0.41 9.75
C CYS A 128 -8.80 0.79 8.28
N GLU A 129 -8.04 1.72 7.72
CA GLU A 129 -8.22 2.15 6.32
C GLU A 129 -7.88 1.04 5.34
N HIS A 130 -6.68 0.47 5.45
CA HIS A 130 -6.13 -0.46 4.48
C HIS A 130 -6.77 -1.86 4.59
N ASN A 131 -6.76 -2.49 5.78
CA ASN A 131 -7.25 -3.87 5.91
C ASN A 131 -8.78 -3.99 5.84
N ILE A 132 -9.52 -2.93 6.20
CA ILE A 132 -10.99 -2.98 6.26
C ILE A 132 -11.63 -2.25 5.08
N TYR A 133 -11.15 -1.08 4.69
CA TYR A 133 -11.76 -0.37 3.55
C TYR A 133 -11.13 -0.82 2.25
N HIS A 134 -9.85 -0.56 2.02
CA HIS A 134 -9.21 -0.84 0.74
C HIS A 134 -9.33 -2.32 0.33
N HIS A 135 -8.94 -3.26 1.20
CA HIS A 135 -8.99 -4.70 0.89
C HIS A 135 -10.39 -5.28 0.71
N TYR A 136 -11.40 -4.80 1.43
CA TYR A 136 -12.76 -5.35 1.27
C TYR A 136 -13.58 -4.63 0.20
N LYS A 137 -13.18 -3.40 -0.15
CA LYS A 137 -13.95 -2.50 -1.01
C LYS A 137 -13.14 -2.00 -2.19
N LEU A 138 -12.13 -2.77 -2.62
CA LEU A 138 -11.23 -2.42 -3.72
C LEU A 138 -12.03 -1.94 -4.93
N ASN A 139 -11.70 -0.75 -5.42
CA ASN A 139 -12.35 -0.04 -6.52
C ASN A 139 -13.86 0.23 -6.35
N GLU A 140 -14.44 0.02 -5.17
CA GLU A 140 -15.78 0.53 -4.85
C GLU A 140 -15.73 2.06 -4.65
N TYR A 141 -16.90 2.71 -4.64
CA TYR A 141 -16.99 4.16 -4.48
C TYR A 141 -16.29 4.68 -3.21
N ASN A 142 -16.33 3.90 -2.13
CA ASN A 142 -15.76 4.23 -0.83
C ASN A 142 -14.39 3.59 -0.57
N ASP A 143 -13.72 3.09 -1.62
CA ASP A 143 -12.30 2.73 -1.56
C ASP A 143 -11.48 4.01 -1.29
N PRO A 144 -10.73 4.08 -0.16
CA PRO A 144 -9.90 5.23 0.15
C PRO A 144 -8.80 5.49 -0.88
N ASP A 145 -8.41 4.48 -1.68
CA ASP A 145 -7.30 4.59 -2.63
C ASP A 145 -7.74 4.88 -4.07
N ASN A 146 -9.02 5.21 -4.27
CA ASN A 146 -9.57 5.53 -5.59
C ASN A 146 -9.06 6.87 -6.13
N VAL A 147 -7.99 6.84 -6.91
CA VAL A 147 -7.34 8.04 -7.46
C VAL A 147 -8.26 8.89 -8.35
N GLN A 148 -9.22 8.26 -9.03
CA GLN A 148 -10.16 8.99 -9.90
C GLN A 148 -11.12 9.85 -9.07
N ASN A 149 -11.71 9.28 -8.02
CA ASN A 149 -12.63 9.98 -7.14
C ASN A 149 -11.90 11.01 -6.27
N ASN A 150 -10.74 10.63 -5.75
CA ASN A 150 -9.97 11.44 -4.81
C ASN A 150 -9.36 12.69 -5.45
N LEU A 151 -9.10 12.67 -6.76
CA LEU A 151 -8.44 13.76 -7.48
C LEU A 151 -9.37 14.53 -8.42
N ILE A 152 -10.68 14.55 -8.16
CA ILE A 152 -11.65 15.25 -9.00
C ILE A 152 -11.26 16.71 -9.26
N ILE A 153 -10.76 17.42 -8.23
CA ILE A 153 -10.31 18.82 -8.35
C ILE A 153 -9.15 18.94 -9.33
N LEU A 154 -8.14 18.08 -9.24
CA LEU A 154 -6.98 18.10 -10.14
C LEU A 154 -7.38 17.70 -11.58
N ARG A 155 -8.25 16.69 -11.69
CA ARG A 155 -8.75 16.19 -12.97
C ARG A 155 -9.51 17.27 -13.75
N THR A 156 -10.41 18.01 -13.08
CA THR A 156 -11.25 19.04 -13.71
C THR A 156 -10.60 20.43 -13.75
N MET A 157 -9.48 20.62 -13.06
CA MET A 157 -8.74 21.89 -13.06
C MET A 157 -8.39 22.33 -14.50
N ASN A 158 -8.75 23.57 -14.83
CA ASN A 158 -8.35 24.22 -16.07
C ASN A 158 -6.91 24.75 -15.95
N ALA A 159 -5.94 23.85 -16.07
CA ALA A 159 -4.51 24.17 -16.03
C ALA A 159 -3.73 23.33 -17.06
N PRO A 160 -2.61 23.84 -17.60
CA PRO A 160 -1.73 23.06 -18.46
C PRO A 160 -1.25 21.77 -17.79
N TYR A 161 -1.07 20.69 -18.56
CA TYR A 161 -0.65 19.39 -18.01
C TYR A 161 0.67 19.44 -17.25
N ILE A 162 1.61 20.31 -17.61
CA ILE A 162 2.87 20.49 -16.87
C ILE A 162 2.63 20.89 -15.41
N VAL A 163 1.62 21.74 -15.15
CA VAL A 163 1.23 22.14 -13.80
C VAL A 163 0.63 20.94 -13.06
N LYS A 164 -0.26 20.18 -13.73
CA LYS A 164 -0.86 18.98 -13.14
C LYS A 164 0.18 17.92 -12.80
N TYR A 165 1.18 17.70 -13.66
CA TYR A 165 2.29 16.79 -13.39
C TYR A 165 3.15 17.26 -12.21
N GLY A 166 3.41 18.56 -12.09
CA GLY A 166 4.08 19.13 -10.92
C GLY A 166 3.32 18.89 -9.61
N ILE A 167 1.98 19.03 -9.64
CA ILE A 167 1.12 18.71 -8.49
C ILE A 167 1.19 17.22 -8.15
N ILE A 168 1.11 16.32 -9.15
CA ILE A 168 1.24 14.88 -8.93
C ILE A 168 2.60 14.54 -8.33
N LEU A 169 3.69 15.13 -8.81
CA LEU A 169 5.03 14.90 -8.25
C LEU A 169 5.12 15.36 -6.79
N PHE A 170 4.55 16.52 -6.46
CA PHE A 170 4.47 16.99 -5.08
C PHE A 170 3.72 15.99 -4.20
N PHE A 171 2.56 15.50 -4.65
CA PHE A 171 1.81 14.48 -3.91
C PHE A 171 2.62 13.19 -3.81
N ALA A 172 3.17 12.66 -4.90
CA ALA A 172 4.01 11.46 -4.88
C ALA A 172 5.20 11.58 -3.91
N ALA A 173 5.79 12.77 -3.76
CA ALA A 173 6.90 13.01 -2.83
C ALA A 173 6.50 13.22 -1.37
N THR A 174 5.21 13.43 -1.08
CA THR A 174 4.74 13.80 0.28
C THR A 174 3.52 13.02 0.77
N TRP A 175 2.97 12.13 -0.06
CA TRP A 175 1.62 11.57 0.11
C TRP A 175 1.43 10.86 1.44
N ARG A 176 2.45 10.14 1.94
CA ARG A 176 2.33 9.37 3.18
C ARG A 176 2.00 10.29 4.37
N LEU A 177 2.67 11.45 4.44
CA LEU A 177 2.46 12.45 5.48
C LEU A 177 1.27 13.36 5.16
N PHE A 178 1.22 13.88 3.94
CA PHE A 178 0.30 14.95 3.56
C PHE A 178 -1.14 14.47 3.39
N TYR A 179 -1.32 13.22 2.96
CA TYR A 179 -2.59 12.64 2.53
C TYR A 179 -2.93 11.37 3.32
N TYR A 180 -2.07 10.36 3.30
CA TYR A 180 -2.41 9.02 3.77
C TYR A 180 -2.52 8.95 5.30
N SER A 181 -1.61 9.60 6.02
CA SER A 181 -1.66 9.70 7.48
C SER A 181 -2.96 10.36 8.00
N PRO A 182 -3.40 11.53 7.50
CA PRO A 182 -4.71 12.08 7.84
C PRO A 182 -5.88 11.15 7.52
N ASN A 183 -5.91 10.52 6.35
CA ASN A 183 -7.04 9.68 5.94
C ASN A 183 -7.12 8.37 6.74
N SER A 184 -6.00 7.68 6.96
CA SER A 184 -5.95 6.52 7.87
C SER A 184 -6.53 6.88 9.23
N TYR A 185 -6.15 8.04 9.78
CA TYR A 185 -6.67 8.54 11.04
C TYR A 185 -8.19 8.85 11.00
N LYS A 186 -8.70 9.41 9.90
CA LYS A 186 -10.14 9.62 9.69
C LYS A 186 -10.92 8.31 9.83
N TYR A 187 -10.49 7.25 9.13
CA TYR A 187 -11.15 5.94 9.19
C TYR A 187 -10.99 5.25 10.56
N TYR A 188 -9.83 5.39 11.19
CA TYR A 188 -9.62 4.96 12.58
C TYR A 188 -10.60 5.61 13.54
N LYS A 189 -10.75 6.94 13.45
CA LYS A 189 -11.62 7.70 14.35
C LYS A 189 -13.08 7.29 14.16
N ALA A 190 -13.50 7.13 12.89
CA ALA A 190 -14.83 6.62 12.58
C ALA A 190 -15.06 5.23 13.19
N SER A 191 -14.10 4.30 13.05
CA SER A 191 -14.17 2.97 13.65
C SER A 191 -14.27 3.02 15.18
N LYS A 192 -13.41 3.80 15.84
CA LYS A 192 -13.40 3.94 17.31
C LYS A 192 -14.68 4.54 17.87
N MET A 193 -15.28 5.48 17.15
CA MET A 193 -16.54 6.11 17.53
C MET A 193 -17.77 5.32 17.10
N LYS A 194 -17.61 4.21 16.35
CA LYS A 194 -18.69 3.52 15.64
C LYS A 194 -19.51 4.47 14.76
N TYR A 195 -18.82 5.43 14.16
CA TYR A 195 -19.42 6.43 13.28
C TYR A 195 -19.58 5.86 11.87
N THR A 196 -20.76 6.02 11.30
CA THR A 196 -21.04 5.67 9.90
C THR A 196 -20.71 6.88 9.02
N ILE A 197 -19.63 6.79 8.26
CA ILE A 197 -19.21 7.84 7.31
C ILE A 197 -20.27 7.96 6.21
N LYS A 198 -20.79 9.18 6.01
CA LYS A 198 -21.75 9.46 4.94
C LYS A 198 -21.05 9.59 3.60
N GLU A 199 -21.81 9.49 2.51
CA GLU A 199 -21.26 9.47 1.16
C GLU A 199 -20.45 10.75 0.84
N GLU A 200 -20.97 11.90 1.27
CA GLU A 200 -20.34 13.21 1.14
C GLU A 200 -19.06 13.38 1.97
N GLU A 201 -18.86 12.54 2.99
CA GLU A 201 -17.72 12.59 3.93
C GLU A 201 -16.58 11.63 3.55
N TYR A 202 -16.75 10.82 2.49
CA TYR A 202 -15.65 10.03 1.94
C TYR A 202 -14.54 10.89 1.34
N LYS A 203 -14.81 12.18 1.06
CA LYS A 203 -13.81 13.15 0.61
C LYS A 203 -12.53 13.05 1.45
N GLN A 204 -11.40 12.95 0.77
CA GLN A 204 -10.11 12.81 1.42
C GLN A 204 -9.71 14.10 2.13
N ILE A 205 -9.17 13.95 3.34
CA ILE A 205 -8.62 15.05 4.14
C ILE A 205 -7.11 15.11 3.96
N THR A 206 -6.53 16.30 4.12
CA THR A 206 -5.08 16.52 3.98
C THR A 206 -4.57 17.38 5.12
N LEU A 207 -3.23 17.45 5.27
CA LEU A 207 -2.62 18.41 6.20
C LEU A 207 -2.94 19.86 5.83
N PHE A 208 -3.05 20.18 4.54
CA PHE A 208 -3.49 21.52 4.13
C PHE A 208 -4.95 21.79 4.56
N GLY A 209 -5.85 20.82 4.36
CA GLY A 209 -7.23 20.92 4.88
C GLY A 209 -7.29 21.04 6.40
N MET A 210 -6.31 20.51 7.13
CA MET A 210 -6.22 20.68 8.59
C MET A 210 -6.03 22.16 8.95
N VAL A 211 -5.10 22.82 8.25
CA VAL A 211 -4.77 24.25 8.41
C VAL A 211 -5.92 25.14 7.96
N MET A 212 -6.55 24.82 6.83
CA MET A 212 -7.70 25.56 6.28
C MET A 212 -9.01 25.33 7.03
N ASN A 213 -9.03 24.41 8.00
CA ASN A 213 -10.22 24.03 8.76
C ASN A 213 -11.31 23.32 7.94
N ASP A 214 -10.88 22.51 6.98
CA ASP A 214 -11.73 21.71 6.08
C ASP A 214 -11.96 20.27 6.58
N TRP A 215 -11.48 19.92 7.78
CA TRP A 215 -11.69 18.58 8.34
C TRP A 215 -13.12 18.40 8.85
N PRO A 216 -13.71 17.20 8.74
CA PRO A 216 -14.99 16.90 9.37
C PRO A 216 -14.95 17.21 10.86
N TYR A 217 -16.03 17.77 11.41
CA TYR A 217 -16.11 18.23 12.80
C TYR A 217 -15.85 17.11 13.83
N TRP A 218 -16.08 15.85 13.45
CA TRP A 218 -15.89 14.68 14.31
C TRP A 218 -14.45 14.12 14.28
N VAL A 219 -13.57 14.65 13.41
CA VAL A 219 -12.15 14.30 13.35
C VAL A 219 -11.34 15.34 14.14
N SER A 220 -10.88 14.96 15.33
CA SER A 220 -10.11 15.85 16.20
C SER A 220 -8.68 16.08 15.68
N LYS A 221 -8.38 17.33 15.31
CA LYS A 221 -7.04 17.75 14.87
C LYS A 221 -6.01 17.68 16.00
N THR A 222 -6.40 18.10 17.20
CA THR A 222 -5.53 18.08 18.38
C THR A 222 -5.15 16.64 18.72
N GLU A 223 -6.12 15.72 18.67
CA GLU A 223 -5.86 14.31 18.93
C GLU A 223 -4.97 13.69 17.85
N TYR A 224 -5.19 14.03 16.57
CA TYR A 224 -4.29 13.63 15.48
C TYR A 224 -2.85 14.12 15.73
N ILE A 225 -2.66 15.39 16.09
CA ILE A 225 -1.33 15.92 16.41
C ILE A 225 -0.71 15.15 17.58
N MET A 226 -1.44 14.97 18.68
CA MET A 226 -0.93 14.34 19.89
C MET A 226 -0.63 12.84 19.73
N LEU A 227 -1.47 12.11 19.00
CA LEU A 227 -1.34 10.67 18.83
C LEU A 227 -0.46 10.29 17.64
N VAL A 228 -0.50 11.06 16.55
CA VAL A 228 0.14 10.69 15.29
C VAL A 228 1.45 11.45 15.10
N LEU A 229 1.39 12.78 15.02
CA LEU A 229 2.55 13.60 14.63
C LEU A 229 3.56 13.81 15.77
N LEU A 230 3.10 14.14 16.97
CA LEU A 230 3.96 14.53 18.08
C LEU A 230 4.96 13.42 18.49
N PRO A 231 4.57 12.14 18.64
CA PRO A 231 5.52 11.08 18.98
C PRO A 231 6.63 10.92 17.92
N PHE A 232 6.26 11.03 16.64
CA PHE A 232 7.21 10.99 15.54
C PHE A 232 8.15 12.20 15.58
N ILE A 233 7.60 13.41 15.73
CA ILE A 233 8.39 14.66 15.80
C ILE A 233 9.37 14.61 16.97
N LEU A 234 8.93 14.21 18.16
CA LEU A 234 9.79 14.10 19.35
C LEU A 234 10.91 13.08 19.14
N TYR A 235 10.62 11.94 18.51
CA TYR A 235 11.65 10.97 18.16
C TYR A 235 12.68 11.54 17.19
N ARG A 236 12.23 12.23 16.12
CA ARG A 236 13.14 12.87 15.16
C ARG A 236 14.00 13.94 15.81
N ILE A 237 13.42 14.77 16.68
CA ILE A 237 14.17 15.75 17.48
C ILE A 237 15.19 15.04 18.37
N THR A 238 14.82 13.94 19.02
CA THR A 238 15.73 13.17 19.88
C THR A 238 16.90 12.58 19.08
N CYS A 239 16.63 12.01 17.91
CA CYS A 239 17.68 11.53 17.00
C CYS A 239 18.59 12.67 16.54
N PHE A 240 18.01 13.82 16.17
CA PHE A 240 18.79 14.99 15.78
C PHE A 240 19.67 15.50 16.92
N ILE A 241 19.13 15.60 18.15
CA ILE A 241 19.90 15.97 19.33
C ILE A 241 21.05 14.98 19.54
N ALA A 242 20.80 13.67 19.42
CA ALA A 242 21.85 12.66 19.56
C ALA A 242 22.99 12.87 18.53
N VAL A 243 22.65 13.10 17.26
CA VAL A 243 23.65 13.37 16.20
C VAL A 243 24.36 14.70 16.45
N TYR A 244 23.65 15.73 16.92
CA TYR A 244 24.24 17.03 17.25
C TYR A 244 25.20 16.94 18.45
N LEU A 245 24.88 16.12 19.47
CA LEU A 245 25.79 15.86 20.58
C LEU A 245 27.08 15.18 20.11
N LEU A 246 27.04 14.30 19.09
CA LEU A 246 28.25 13.76 18.49
C LEU A 246 29.15 14.85 17.88
N TYR A 247 28.55 15.88 17.25
CA TYR A 247 29.28 17.06 16.79
C TYR A 247 29.91 17.83 17.97
N VAL A 248 29.18 18.04 19.07
CA VAL A 248 29.67 18.78 20.24
C VAL A 248 30.84 18.06 20.92
N TYR A 249 30.74 16.75 21.12
CA TYR A 249 31.76 15.96 21.84
C TYR A 249 32.92 15.50 20.96
N PHE A 250 32.70 15.36 19.64
CA PHE A 250 33.72 14.90 18.70
C PHE A 250 33.83 15.82 17.47
N PRO A 251 34.09 17.13 17.65
CA PRO A 251 34.03 18.11 16.55
C PRO A 251 35.10 17.88 15.47
N HIS A 252 36.20 17.19 15.81
CA HIS A 252 37.24 16.81 14.84
C HIS A 252 36.84 15.62 13.95
N ILE A 253 35.86 14.82 14.38
CA ILE A 253 35.37 13.64 13.65
C ILE A 253 34.06 13.96 12.96
N ILE A 254 33.12 14.57 13.68
CA ILE A 254 31.84 15.02 13.15
C ILE A 254 31.98 16.52 12.96
N THR A 255 32.34 16.93 11.74
CA THR A 255 32.38 18.35 11.38
C THR A 255 30.97 18.88 11.09
N TYR A 256 30.82 20.20 11.03
CA TYR A 256 29.54 20.82 10.67
C TYR A 256 29.02 20.34 9.30
N ASN A 257 29.91 20.19 8.32
CA ASN A 257 29.56 19.65 6.99
C ASN A 257 29.02 18.22 7.08
N ARG A 258 29.63 17.36 7.91
CA ARG A 258 29.15 15.97 8.11
C ARG A 258 27.79 15.93 8.79
N LEU A 259 27.54 16.82 9.76
CA LEU A 259 26.23 16.98 10.37
C LEU A 259 25.16 17.40 9.34
N GLN A 260 25.46 18.38 8.49
CA GLN A 260 24.57 18.80 7.41
C GLN A 260 24.30 17.65 6.43
N ASN A 261 25.34 16.88 6.07
CA ASN A 261 25.19 15.72 5.18
C ASN A 261 24.19 14.71 5.74
N VAL A 262 24.26 14.36 7.03
CA VAL A 262 23.31 13.41 7.65
C VAL A 262 21.86 13.91 7.50
N VAL A 263 21.61 15.18 7.82
CA VAL A 263 20.26 15.77 7.76
C VAL A 263 19.74 15.80 6.32
N ILE A 264 20.53 16.30 5.37
CA ILE A 264 20.14 16.40 3.96
C ILE A 264 19.88 15.00 3.38
N ASN A 265 20.77 14.04 3.64
CA ASN A 265 20.60 12.67 3.14
C ASN A 265 19.36 12.01 3.72
N TYR A 266 19.02 12.27 4.98
CA TYR A 266 17.80 11.74 5.59
C TYR A 266 16.54 12.34 4.97
N ILE A 267 16.51 13.65 4.71
CA ILE A 267 15.38 14.32 4.04
C ILE A 267 15.21 13.76 2.62
N ILE A 268 16.29 13.64 1.85
CA ILE A 268 16.24 13.06 0.50
C ILE A 268 15.78 11.59 0.55
N ALA A 269 16.22 10.82 1.56
CA ALA A 269 15.79 9.44 1.74
C ALA A 269 14.27 9.32 1.98
N ASP A 270 13.68 10.21 2.79
CA ASP A 270 12.22 10.24 3.02
C ASP A 270 11.45 10.63 1.76
N LEU A 271 11.94 11.63 1.01
CA LEU A 271 11.35 12.03 -0.29
C LEU A 271 11.41 10.88 -1.30
N LEU A 272 12.57 10.22 -1.41
CA LEU A 272 12.73 9.05 -2.29
C LEU A 272 11.79 7.92 -1.86
N CYS A 273 11.68 7.65 -0.56
CA CYS A 273 10.77 6.64 -0.06
C CYS A 273 9.32 6.94 -0.46
N ASN A 274 8.87 8.19 -0.32
CA ASN A 274 7.53 8.59 -0.75
C ASN A 274 7.31 8.37 -2.26
N ILE A 275 8.23 8.85 -3.10
CA ILE A 275 8.14 8.69 -4.57
C ILE A 275 8.13 7.21 -4.97
N HIS A 276 9.05 6.45 -4.38
CA HIS A 276 9.21 5.03 -4.66
C HIS A 276 7.95 4.25 -4.27
N THR A 277 7.50 4.40 -3.02
CA THR A 277 6.31 3.71 -2.50
C THR A 277 5.04 4.13 -3.21
N PHE A 278 4.91 5.40 -3.62
CA PHE A 278 3.83 5.84 -4.49
C PHE A 278 3.83 5.05 -5.80
N ALA A 279 4.99 4.92 -6.46
CA ALA A 279 5.11 4.23 -7.74
C ALA A 279 4.81 2.73 -7.66
N ILE A 280 5.11 2.06 -6.54
CA ILE A 280 4.91 0.62 -6.39
C ILE A 280 3.56 0.24 -5.74
N ILE A 281 2.87 1.16 -5.06
CA ILE A 281 1.57 0.88 -4.42
C ILE A 281 0.41 1.33 -5.31
N VAL A 282 0.32 2.63 -5.55
CA VAL A 282 -0.89 3.28 -6.10
C VAL A 282 -1.24 2.78 -7.50
N PRO A 283 -0.28 2.61 -8.43
CA PRO A 283 -0.63 2.26 -9.80
C PRO A 283 -1.23 0.86 -9.97
N ASN A 284 -1.01 -0.07 -9.05
CA ASN A 284 -1.48 -1.46 -9.18
C ASN A 284 -3.01 -1.61 -9.22
N HIS A 285 -3.75 -0.58 -8.84
CA HIS A 285 -5.22 -0.56 -8.81
C HIS A 285 -5.81 0.52 -9.70
N SER A 286 -5.01 1.06 -10.62
CA SER A 286 -5.45 2.18 -11.45
C SER A 286 -5.08 2.01 -12.92
N GLY A 287 -6.01 2.41 -13.77
CA GLY A 287 -5.88 2.41 -15.21
C GLY A 287 -7.23 2.33 -15.91
N LYS A 288 -7.29 2.79 -17.16
CA LYS A 288 -8.52 2.73 -17.97
C LYS A 288 -8.97 1.31 -18.32
N ASP A 289 -8.09 0.34 -18.10
CA ASP A 289 -8.27 -1.09 -18.28
C ASP A 289 -8.78 -1.80 -17.01
N MET A 290 -9.09 -1.03 -15.96
CA MET A 290 -9.74 -1.51 -14.74
C MET A 290 -11.17 -0.96 -14.62
N TYR A 291 -11.88 -1.34 -13.57
CA TYR A 291 -13.26 -0.93 -13.33
C TYR A 291 -13.45 -0.33 -11.95
N LEU A 292 -14.35 0.65 -11.86
CA LEU A 292 -14.92 1.10 -10.60
C LEU A 292 -16.29 0.47 -10.38
N TYR A 293 -16.62 0.17 -9.13
CA TYR A 293 -17.87 -0.51 -8.77
C TYR A 293 -18.78 0.39 -7.94
N LYS A 294 -20.02 0.56 -8.40
CA LYS A 294 -21.03 1.32 -7.65
C LYS A 294 -21.73 0.48 -6.57
N THR A 295 -21.87 -0.82 -6.82
CA THR A 295 -22.59 -1.74 -5.94
C THR A 295 -21.61 -2.55 -5.11
N PRO A 296 -21.73 -2.56 -3.76
CA PRO A 296 -20.87 -3.35 -2.91
C PRO A 296 -21.14 -4.84 -3.05
N VAL A 297 -20.12 -5.66 -2.80
CA VAL A 297 -20.27 -7.13 -2.74
C VAL A 297 -19.99 -7.67 -1.35
N LYS A 298 -20.56 -8.84 -1.04
CA LYS A 298 -20.27 -9.53 0.21
C LYS A 298 -18.79 -9.93 0.23
N GLY A 299 -18.05 -9.48 1.24
CA GLY A 299 -16.65 -9.85 1.42
C GLY A 299 -16.45 -11.37 1.42
N LYS A 300 -15.36 -11.83 0.78
CA LYS A 300 -15.00 -13.25 0.60
C LYS A 300 -15.96 -14.09 -0.25
N SER A 301 -17.01 -13.49 -0.82
CA SER A 301 -17.80 -14.15 -1.87
C SER A 301 -16.96 -14.42 -3.12
N ASP A 302 -17.47 -15.25 -4.02
CA ASP A 302 -16.78 -15.52 -5.29
C ASP A 302 -16.62 -14.23 -6.10
N GLU A 303 -17.68 -13.41 -6.23
CA GLU A 303 -17.61 -12.12 -6.94
C GLU A 303 -16.60 -11.17 -6.30
N TRP A 304 -16.52 -11.13 -4.96
CA TRP A 304 -15.48 -10.34 -4.28
C TRP A 304 -14.08 -10.81 -4.69
N LEU A 305 -13.84 -12.12 -4.74
CA LEU A 305 -12.55 -12.70 -5.14
C LEU A 305 -12.20 -12.34 -6.60
N LEU A 306 -13.19 -12.34 -7.49
CA LEU A 306 -13.00 -11.90 -8.88
C LEU A 306 -12.57 -10.44 -8.96
N ARG A 307 -13.28 -9.56 -8.24
CA ARG A 307 -12.96 -8.13 -8.19
C ARG A 307 -11.55 -7.90 -7.69
N GLN A 308 -11.13 -8.62 -6.65
CA GLN A 308 -9.75 -8.57 -6.14
C GLN A 308 -8.73 -8.92 -7.23
N CYS A 309 -8.99 -9.97 -8.01
CA CYS A 309 -8.11 -10.42 -9.08
C CYS A 309 -8.03 -9.39 -10.22
N ILE A 310 -9.17 -8.98 -10.77
CA ILE A 310 -9.21 -8.18 -12.01
C ILE A 310 -9.05 -6.67 -11.78
N SER A 311 -9.11 -6.22 -10.53
CA SER A 311 -8.81 -4.84 -10.11
C SER A 311 -7.39 -4.69 -9.57
N SER A 312 -6.57 -5.72 -9.70
CA SER A 312 -5.17 -5.72 -9.30
C SER A 312 -4.28 -6.03 -10.50
N THR A 313 -3.11 -5.43 -10.54
CA THR A 313 -2.08 -5.71 -11.53
C THR A 313 -0.80 -6.09 -10.80
N ASN A 314 -0.17 -7.16 -11.25
CA ASN A 314 1.16 -7.54 -10.79
C ASN A 314 2.24 -6.75 -11.53
N TYR A 315 3.43 -6.73 -10.94
CA TYR A 315 4.63 -6.29 -11.62
C TYR A 315 5.52 -7.49 -11.96
N ALA A 316 6.80 -7.25 -12.26
CA ALA A 316 7.76 -8.34 -12.45
C ALA A 316 7.95 -9.11 -11.14
N THR A 317 7.74 -10.42 -11.16
CA THR A 317 7.81 -11.31 -9.99
C THR A 317 8.92 -12.35 -10.12
N GLY A 318 9.25 -13.01 -9.00
CA GLY A 318 9.89 -14.32 -9.00
C GLY A 318 11.34 -14.33 -8.53
N ASN A 319 11.85 -13.24 -7.94
CA ASN A 319 13.14 -13.25 -7.26
C ASN A 319 13.25 -12.16 -6.20
N ASP A 320 13.89 -12.48 -5.08
CA ASP A 320 14.02 -11.60 -3.92
C ASP A 320 14.64 -10.22 -4.23
N VAL A 321 15.49 -10.11 -5.25
CA VAL A 321 16.11 -8.83 -5.63
C VAL A 321 15.07 -7.88 -6.22
N ILE A 322 14.31 -8.35 -7.21
CA ILE A 322 13.21 -7.59 -7.80
C ILE A 322 12.13 -7.35 -6.75
N ASP A 323 11.76 -8.37 -6.00
CA ASP A 323 10.67 -8.30 -5.04
C ASP A 323 11.00 -7.33 -3.89
N TYR A 324 12.26 -7.27 -3.44
CA TYR A 324 12.72 -6.28 -2.46
C TYR A 324 12.60 -4.84 -2.97
N LEU A 325 13.00 -4.61 -4.22
CA LEU A 325 12.84 -3.30 -4.85
C LEU A 325 11.37 -2.93 -5.05
N GLN A 326 10.46 -3.91 -5.17
CA GLN A 326 9.04 -3.68 -5.39
C GLN A 326 8.20 -3.88 -4.13
N GLY A 327 8.87 -4.01 -2.97
CA GLY A 327 8.24 -4.13 -1.66
C GLY A 327 7.44 -5.42 -1.44
N TRP A 328 7.60 -6.45 -2.29
CA TRP A 328 6.69 -7.61 -2.43
C TRP A 328 5.25 -7.26 -2.84
N LEU A 329 5.00 -6.00 -3.21
CA LEU A 329 3.72 -5.51 -3.74
C LEU A 329 3.61 -5.72 -5.26
N ASN A 330 4.60 -6.37 -5.85
CA ASN A 330 4.56 -6.89 -7.21
C ASN A 330 3.68 -8.14 -7.36
N TYR A 331 3.26 -8.73 -6.24
CA TYR A 331 2.29 -9.83 -6.12
C TYR A 331 0.91 -9.29 -5.72
N GLN A 332 0.47 -8.19 -6.32
CA GLN A 332 -0.74 -7.49 -5.89
C GLN A 332 -2.02 -8.32 -6.04
N ILE A 333 -2.12 -9.16 -7.07
CA ILE A 333 -3.23 -10.09 -7.26
C ILE A 333 -3.27 -11.08 -6.09
N GLU A 334 -2.16 -11.76 -5.80
CA GLU A 334 -2.07 -12.71 -4.68
C GLU A 334 -2.33 -12.02 -3.34
N HIS A 335 -1.83 -10.80 -3.19
CA HIS A 335 -2.00 -9.98 -2.00
C HIS A 335 -3.48 -9.65 -1.73
N HIS A 336 -4.25 -9.25 -2.73
CA HIS A 336 -5.67 -8.94 -2.55
C HIS A 336 -6.54 -10.20 -2.43
N LEU A 337 -6.15 -11.30 -3.08
CA LEU A 337 -6.81 -12.60 -2.88
C LEU A 337 -6.61 -13.11 -1.44
N PHE A 338 -5.38 -13.01 -0.92
CA PHE A 338 -4.97 -13.57 0.38
C PHE A 338 -4.09 -12.59 1.19
N PRO A 339 -4.66 -11.49 1.70
CA PRO A 339 -3.86 -10.44 2.34
C PRO A 339 -3.14 -10.92 3.59
N ASP A 340 -3.67 -11.93 4.27
CA ASP A 340 -3.11 -12.51 5.50
C ASP A 340 -2.01 -13.56 5.26
N MET A 341 -1.47 -13.67 4.05
CA MET A 341 -0.27 -14.45 3.75
C MET A 341 1.01 -13.60 3.84
N SER A 342 2.12 -14.28 4.09
CA SER A 342 3.47 -13.70 4.07
C SER A 342 3.97 -13.43 2.65
N ALA A 343 4.93 -12.50 2.54
CA ALA A 343 5.65 -12.20 1.29
C ALA A 343 6.24 -13.47 0.62
N TYR A 344 6.75 -14.41 1.42
CA TYR A 344 7.28 -15.68 0.92
C TYR A 344 6.19 -16.56 0.31
N GLU A 345 5.02 -16.62 0.93
CA GLU A 345 3.90 -17.43 0.43
C GLU A 345 3.37 -16.88 -0.90
N TYR A 346 3.36 -15.55 -1.10
CA TYR A 346 3.01 -14.95 -2.38
C TYR A 346 3.91 -15.43 -3.52
N GLN A 347 5.22 -15.47 -3.31
CA GLN A 347 6.17 -16.00 -4.29
C GLN A 347 5.88 -17.46 -4.65
N LEU A 348 5.48 -18.28 -3.66
CA LEU A 348 5.18 -19.70 -3.86
C LEU A 348 3.92 -19.92 -4.69
N ILE A 349 2.86 -19.16 -4.44
CA ILE A 349 1.54 -19.41 -5.05
C ILE A 349 1.33 -18.69 -6.38
N GLN A 350 2.14 -17.67 -6.70
CA GLN A 350 1.92 -16.78 -7.84
C GLN A 350 1.64 -17.54 -9.15
N LYS A 351 2.46 -18.55 -9.48
CA LYS A 351 2.28 -19.32 -10.72
C LYS A 351 1.06 -20.21 -10.72
N ASP A 352 0.63 -20.70 -9.56
CA ASP A 352 -0.60 -21.48 -9.45
C ASP A 352 -1.83 -20.59 -9.61
N VAL A 353 -1.81 -19.40 -9.02
CA VAL A 353 -2.88 -18.41 -9.20
C VAL A 353 -3.00 -18.02 -10.67
N GLU A 354 -1.88 -17.69 -11.33
CA GLU A 354 -1.83 -17.39 -12.77
C GLU A 354 -2.35 -18.56 -13.62
N ARG A 355 -1.91 -19.79 -13.33
CA ARG A 355 -2.36 -21.00 -14.04
C ARG A 355 -3.86 -21.22 -13.90
N VAL A 356 -4.42 -21.05 -12.70
CA VAL A 356 -5.87 -21.19 -12.46
C VAL A 356 -6.63 -20.07 -13.15
N CYS A 357 -6.16 -18.82 -13.09
CA CYS A 357 -6.79 -17.73 -13.83
C CYS A 357 -6.83 -18.02 -15.35
N ASN A 358 -5.70 -18.41 -15.94
CA ASN A 358 -5.60 -18.77 -17.35
C ASN A 358 -6.51 -19.95 -17.74
N LYS A 359 -6.59 -20.99 -16.90
CA LYS A 359 -7.47 -22.15 -17.12
C LYS A 359 -8.94 -21.76 -17.28
N TYR A 360 -9.39 -20.73 -16.56
CA TYR A 360 -10.78 -20.27 -16.56
C TYR A 360 -11.02 -18.99 -17.38
N GLY A 361 -10.00 -18.50 -18.11
CA GLY A 361 -10.10 -17.28 -18.91
C GLY A 361 -10.24 -16.01 -18.07
N ILE A 362 -9.75 -16.02 -16.83
CA ILE A 362 -9.73 -14.84 -15.97
C ILE A 362 -8.45 -14.02 -16.30
N PRO A 363 -8.53 -12.73 -16.70
CA PRO A 363 -7.33 -11.93 -16.93
C PRO A 363 -6.47 -11.87 -15.69
N TYR A 364 -5.22 -12.25 -15.88
CA TYR A 364 -4.15 -12.14 -14.91
C TYR A 364 -3.13 -11.16 -15.50
N ILE A 365 -3.15 -9.91 -15.03
CA ILE A 365 -2.39 -8.82 -15.65
C ILE A 365 -1.08 -8.61 -14.88
N SER A 366 0.03 -8.67 -15.60
CA SER A 366 1.35 -8.26 -15.12
C SER A 366 1.95 -7.25 -16.09
N GLU A 367 2.40 -6.10 -15.58
CA GLU A 367 3.00 -5.02 -16.38
C GLU A 367 4.22 -4.41 -15.69
N SER A 368 4.99 -3.58 -16.40
CA SER A 368 6.06 -2.80 -15.76
C SER A 368 5.49 -1.65 -14.93
N ILE A 369 6.18 -1.31 -13.82
CA ILE A 369 5.87 -0.15 -12.97
C ILE A 369 5.71 1.12 -13.81
N LEU A 370 6.59 1.36 -14.78
CA LEU A 370 6.55 2.58 -15.60
C LEU A 370 5.28 2.70 -16.44
N VAL A 371 4.87 1.59 -17.08
CA VAL A 371 3.63 1.55 -17.88
C VAL A 371 2.43 1.83 -16.98
N ARG A 372 2.37 1.16 -15.82
CA ARG A 372 1.24 1.25 -14.91
C ARG A 372 1.17 2.62 -14.22
N LEU A 373 2.32 3.18 -13.82
CA LEU A 373 2.44 4.55 -13.31
C LEU A 373 1.95 5.57 -14.34
N TRP A 374 2.32 5.41 -15.62
CA TRP A 374 1.86 6.32 -16.67
C TRP A 374 0.36 6.25 -16.90
N LYS A 375 -0.24 5.05 -16.92
CA LYS A 375 -1.70 4.87 -16.97
C LYS A 375 -2.37 5.59 -15.79
N THR A 376 -1.85 5.42 -14.59
CA THR A 376 -2.36 6.08 -13.38
C THR A 376 -2.24 7.61 -13.46
N ILE A 377 -1.12 8.16 -13.94
CA ILE A 377 -0.95 9.60 -14.15
C ILE A 377 -1.99 10.15 -15.15
N LYS A 378 -2.32 9.42 -16.22
CA LYS A 378 -3.39 9.81 -17.14
C LYS A 378 -4.76 9.87 -16.46
N ILE A 379 -5.05 8.94 -15.55
CA ILE A 379 -6.23 9.02 -14.68
C ILE A 379 -6.13 10.25 -13.77
N MET A 380 -5.03 10.44 -13.04
CA MET A 380 -4.89 11.56 -12.09
C MET A 380 -5.02 12.95 -12.75
N THR A 381 -4.59 13.09 -14.00
CA THR A 381 -4.65 14.35 -14.76
C THR A 381 -5.97 14.58 -15.51
N GLY A 382 -6.85 13.57 -15.55
CA GLY A 382 -8.12 13.61 -16.29
C GLY A 382 -7.98 13.37 -17.80
N GLN A 383 -6.84 12.87 -18.27
CA GLN A 383 -6.65 12.46 -19.68
C GLN A 383 -7.42 11.17 -20.01
N GLU A 384 -7.54 10.29 -19.02
CA GLU A 384 -8.30 9.04 -19.12
C GLU A 384 -9.23 8.89 -17.90
N THR A 385 -10.23 8.03 -18.03
CA THR A 385 -11.21 7.75 -16.98
C THR A 385 -11.33 6.24 -16.81
N ILE A 386 -11.31 5.78 -15.56
CA ILE A 386 -11.64 4.40 -15.22
C ILE A 386 -13.15 4.24 -15.38
N PRO A 387 -13.62 3.34 -16.24
CA PRO A 387 -15.06 3.13 -16.44
C PRO A 387 -15.73 2.65 -15.15
N TYR A 388 -16.91 3.23 -14.86
CA TYR A 388 -17.80 2.64 -13.86
C TYR A 388 -18.53 1.46 -14.46
N PHE A 389 -18.63 0.41 -13.66
CA PHE A 389 -19.41 -0.75 -13.98
C PHE A 389 -20.73 -0.73 -13.20
N GLU A 390 -21.84 -0.84 -13.94
CA GLU A 390 -23.20 -0.99 -13.43
C GLU A 390 -23.67 -2.42 -13.67
N GLY A 391 -23.83 -3.23 -12.61
CA GLY A 391 -24.25 -4.65 -12.70
C GLY A 391 -23.40 -5.59 -11.85
N SER A 392 -23.63 -6.90 -11.94
CA SER A 392 -22.73 -7.91 -11.36
C SER A 392 -21.52 -8.13 -12.27
N VAL A 393 -20.31 -8.21 -11.72
CA VAL A 393 -19.08 -8.34 -12.55
C VAL A 393 -19.13 -9.58 -13.43
N LEU A 394 -19.88 -10.60 -12.98
CA LEU A 394 -20.19 -11.81 -13.72
C LEU A 394 -20.90 -11.55 -15.05
N GLU A 395 -21.90 -10.66 -15.07
CA GLU A 395 -22.68 -10.35 -16.28
C GLU A 395 -21.81 -9.82 -17.40
N LYS A 396 -20.86 -8.94 -17.07
CA LYS A 396 -19.92 -8.41 -18.05
C LYS A 396 -18.87 -9.42 -18.47
N TYR A 397 -18.36 -10.21 -17.54
CA TYR A 397 -17.35 -11.22 -17.84
C TYR A 397 -17.84 -12.28 -18.82
N VAL A 398 -19.06 -12.74 -18.59
CA VAL A 398 -19.78 -13.64 -19.47
C VAL A 398 -19.96 -13.03 -20.86
N ASN A 399 -20.22 -11.73 -20.95
CA ASN A 399 -20.48 -11.04 -22.20
C ASN A 399 -19.21 -10.63 -22.99
N GLU A 400 -18.09 -10.32 -22.35
CA GLU A 400 -16.88 -9.78 -23.01
C GLU A 400 -15.73 -10.79 -23.19
N TYR A 401 -15.54 -11.76 -22.29
CA TYR A 401 -14.33 -12.60 -22.26
C TYR A 401 -14.61 -14.07 -22.61
N ILE A 402 -15.88 -14.40 -22.82
CA ILE A 402 -16.37 -15.78 -22.94
C ILE A 402 -17.18 -15.99 -24.24
N SER A 403 -17.51 -14.91 -24.96
CA SER A 403 -18.21 -14.94 -26.26
C SER A 403 -17.38 -15.59 -27.36
#